data_AF-A0A368NMT3-F1
#
_entry.id   AF-A0A368NMT3-F1
#
_cell.length_a   1.000
_cell.length_b   1.000
_cell.length_c   1.000
_cell.angle_alpha   90.00
_cell.angle_beta   90.00
_cell.angle_gamma   90.00
#
_symmetry.space_group_name_H-M   'P 1'
#
loop_
_entity.id
_entity.type
_entity.pdbx_description
1 polymer ?
#
loop_
_entity_poly.entity_id
_entity_poly.type
_entity_poly.pdbx_seq_one_letter_code
_entity_poly.pdbx_strand_id
1 'polypeptide(L)'
;MGRQEQVTASQRARYVEILEGLFDATFELKRLQQDASVEKARAETFALAGEVLGIFERSKLQQLMNESHVRILGTQISQTENDQSVQYREALAQNKFELFDIPTLLRQQADTPDK
;
A
#
# COMPACT_ATOMS: atom_id res chain seq x y z
N MET A 1 14.54 -10.44 -30.78
CA MET A 1 13.19 -9.85 -30.71
C MET A 1 12.37 -10.68 -29.74
N GLY A 2 12.25 -10.23 -28.47
CA GLY A 2 11.43 -10.93 -27.48
C GLY A 2 9.96 -10.61 -27.72
N ARG A 3 9.12 -11.63 -27.93
CA ARG A 3 7.66 -11.46 -27.83
C ARG A 3 7.37 -11.04 -26.38
N GLN A 4 6.99 -9.79 -26.15
CA GLN A 4 6.26 -9.47 -24.93
C GLN A 4 4.92 -10.17 -25.05
N GLU A 5 4.75 -11.28 -24.32
CA GLU A 5 3.45 -11.93 -24.19
C GLU A 5 2.49 -10.91 -23.56
N GLN A 6 1.46 -10.51 -24.31
CA GLN A 6 0.47 -9.58 -23.81
C GLN A 6 -0.31 -10.25 -22.68
N VAL A 7 -0.35 -9.60 -21.51
CA VAL A 7 -1.13 -10.08 -20.36
C VAL A 7 -2.61 -10.10 -20.75
N THR A 8 -3.21 -11.29 -20.73
CA THR A 8 -4.62 -11.51 -21.06
C THR A 8 -5.55 -10.95 -19.99
N ALA A 9 -6.81 -10.69 -20.36
CA ALA A 9 -7.82 -10.19 -19.41
C ALA A 9 -8.00 -11.11 -18.19
N SER A 10 -7.96 -12.44 -18.39
CA SER A 10 -8.07 -13.42 -17.30
C SER A 10 -6.86 -13.39 -16.36
N GLN A 11 -5.66 -13.13 -16.88
CA GLN A 11 -4.46 -12.96 -16.04
C GLN A 11 -4.54 -11.67 -15.23
N ARG A 12 -5.03 -10.56 -15.81
CA ARG A 12 -5.26 -9.30 -15.08
C ARG A 12 -6.26 -9.49 -13.96
N ALA A 13 -7.39 -10.16 -14.23
CA ALA A 13 -8.43 -10.42 -13.23
C ALA A 13 -7.88 -11.23 -12.04
N ARG A 14 -7.11 -12.29 -12.32
CA ARG A 14 -6.49 -13.09 -11.27
C ARG A 14 -5.45 -12.32 -10.46
N TYR A 15 -4.76 -11.38 -11.10
CA TYR A 15 -3.82 -10.51 -10.43
C TYR A 15 -4.53 -9.58 -9.44
N VAL A 16 -5.68 -8.99 -9.82
CA VAL A 16 -6.50 -8.17 -8.94
C VAL A 16 -6.91 -8.96 -7.70
N GLU A 17 -7.47 -10.15 -7.91
CA GLU A 17 -7.96 -11.01 -6.82
C GLU A 17 -6.85 -11.33 -5.80
N ILE A 18 -5.65 -11.67 -6.28
CA ILE A 18 -4.50 -11.95 -5.39
C ILE A 18 -4.08 -10.68 -4.64
N LEU A 19 -3.99 -9.55 -5.32
CA LEU A 19 -3.55 -8.29 -4.71
C LEU A 19 -4.54 -7.80 -3.65
N GLU A 20 -5.85 -7.87 -3.93
CA GLU A 20 -6.88 -7.55 -2.94
C GLU A 20 -6.81 -8.46 -1.72
N GLY A 21 -6.59 -9.77 -1.93
CA GLY A 21 -6.40 -10.70 -0.81
C GLY A 21 -5.18 -10.38 0.04
N LEU A 22 -4.09 -9.91 -0.56
CA LEU A 22 -2.89 -9.48 0.17
C LEU A 22 -3.13 -8.18 0.96
N PHE A 23 -3.89 -7.22 0.41
CA PHE A 23 -4.29 -6.03 1.15
C PHE A 23 -5.23 -6.38 2.31
N ASP A 24 -6.24 -7.21 2.07
CA ASP A 24 -7.19 -7.63 3.10
C ASP A 24 -6.45 -8.33 4.25
N ALA A 25 -5.53 -9.26 3.95
CA ALA A 25 -4.72 -9.93 4.96
C ALA A 25 -3.86 -8.95 5.78
N THR A 26 -3.25 -7.96 5.11
CA THR A 26 -2.46 -6.92 5.78
C THR A 26 -3.31 -6.10 6.74
N PHE A 27 -4.51 -5.68 6.32
CA PHE A 27 -5.39 -4.88 7.15
C PHE A 27 -6.06 -5.68 8.26
N GLU A 28 -6.33 -6.97 8.06
CA GLU A 28 -6.82 -7.86 9.11
C GLU A 28 -5.79 -8.02 10.23
N LEU A 29 -4.51 -8.23 9.88
CA LEU A 29 -3.44 -8.26 10.88
C LEU A 29 -3.34 -6.94 11.65
N LYS A 30 -3.44 -5.79 10.95
CA LYS A 30 -3.50 -4.48 11.61
C LYS A 30 -4.72 -4.34 12.53
N ARG A 31 -5.90 -4.79 12.09
CA ARG A 31 -7.13 -4.77 12.88
C ARG A 31 -6.98 -5.57 14.18
N LEU A 32 -6.28 -6.71 14.09
CA LEU A 32 -5.97 -7.58 15.21
C LEU A 32 -4.77 -7.11 16.05
N GLN A 33 -4.15 -5.97 15.71
CA GLN A 33 -2.93 -5.45 16.34
C GLN A 33 -1.76 -6.45 16.31
N GLN A 34 -1.70 -7.27 15.27
CA GLN A 34 -0.63 -8.21 15.02
C GLN A 34 0.42 -7.60 14.07
N ASP A 35 1.62 -8.16 14.10
CA ASP A 35 2.65 -7.78 13.13
C ASP A 35 2.18 -8.13 11.71
N ALA A 36 2.17 -7.13 10.84
CA ALA A 36 1.75 -7.23 9.44
C ALA A 36 2.93 -7.00 8.48
N SER A 37 4.17 -6.96 8.99
CA SER A 37 5.35 -6.58 8.22
C SER A 37 5.59 -7.50 7.01
N VAL A 38 5.37 -8.81 7.17
CA VAL A 38 5.57 -9.81 6.12
C VAL A 38 4.51 -9.67 5.02
N GLU A 39 3.23 -9.56 5.41
CA GLU A 39 2.09 -9.43 4.51
C GLU A 39 2.15 -8.10 3.75
N LYS A 40 2.56 -7.02 4.43
CA LYS A 40 2.83 -5.73 3.82
C LYS A 40 3.94 -5.86 2.75
N ALA A 41 5.08 -6.46 3.07
CA ALA A 41 6.17 -6.64 2.11
C ALA A 41 5.74 -7.48 0.88
N ARG A 42 4.90 -8.50 1.10
CA ARG A 42 4.32 -9.30 0.01
C ARG A 42 3.37 -8.47 -0.87
N ALA A 43 2.47 -7.71 -0.26
CA ALA A 43 1.54 -6.83 -0.97
C ALA A 43 2.30 -5.78 -1.80
N GLU A 44 3.32 -5.14 -1.23
CA GLU A 44 4.16 -4.15 -1.91
C GLU A 44 4.94 -4.75 -3.09
N THR A 45 5.56 -5.91 -2.88
CA THR A 45 6.31 -6.61 -3.94
C THR A 45 5.40 -7.01 -5.09
N PHE A 46 4.20 -7.51 -4.77
CA PHE A 46 3.22 -7.92 -5.77
C PHE A 46 2.63 -6.70 -6.50
N ALA A 47 2.30 -5.62 -5.79
CA ALA A 47 1.84 -4.38 -6.43
C ALA A 47 2.87 -3.81 -7.41
N LEU A 48 4.16 -3.77 -7.01
CA LEU A 48 5.25 -3.28 -7.85
C LEU A 48 5.45 -4.16 -9.09
N ALA A 49 5.38 -5.49 -8.94
CA ALA A 49 5.45 -6.39 -10.09
C ALA A 49 4.28 -6.17 -11.07
N GLY A 50 3.07 -5.91 -10.56
CA GLY A 50 1.90 -5.61 -11.39
C GLY A 50 2.03 -4.29 -12.16
N GLU A 51 2.63 -3.28 -11.54
CA GLU A 51 2.95 -2.00 -12.19
C GLU A 51 4.00 -2.17 -13.30
N VAL A 52 5.11 -2.87 -13.01
CA VAL A 52 6.17 -3.14 -13.99
C VAL A 52 5.68 -3.96 -15.19
N LEU A 53 4.74 -4.88 -14.96
CA LEU A 53 4.12 -5.70 -16.01
C LEU A 53 3.02 -4.96 -16.79
N GLY A 54 2.71 -3.70 -16.46
CA GLY A 54 1.64 -2.93 -17.10
C GLY A 54 0.24 -3.51 -16.85
N ILE A 55 0.08 -4.26 -15.75
CA ILE A 55 -1.19 -4.84 -15.31
C ILE A 55 -2.03 -3.75 -14.64
N PHE A 56 -1.40 -2.92 -13.82
CA PHE A 56 -2.02 -1.80 -13.14
C PHE A 56 -1.32 -0.49 -13.39
N GLU A 57 -2.12 0.57 -13.42
CA GLU A 57 -1.64 1.91 -13.14
C GLU A 57 -1.63 2.14 -11.62
N ARG A 58 -0.73 3.02 -11.17
CA ARG A 58 -0.60 3.39 -9.76
C ARG A 58 -1.91 3.88 -9.14
N SER A 59 -2.73 4.59 -9.90
CA SER A 59 -4.08 5.03 -9.51
C SER A 59 -4.99 3.86 -9.13
N LYS A 60 -4.96 2.77 -9.90
CA LYS A 60 -5.77 1.58 -9.65
C LYS A 60 -5.29 0.83 -8.41
N LEU A 61 -3.98 0.76 -8.19
CA LEU A 61 -3.40 0.18 -6.96
C LEU A 61 -3.88 0.93 -5.71
N GLN A 62 -3.85 2.27 -5.74
CA GLN A 62 -4.34 3.10 -4.63
C GLN A 62 -5.83 2.89 -4.36
N GLN A 63 -6.64 2.79 -5.43
CA GLN A 63 -8.06 2.50 -5.30
C GLN A 63 -8.31 1.14 -4.61
N LEU A 64 -7.67 0.07 -5.09
CA LEU A 64 -7.83 -1.28 -4.53
C LEU A 64 -7.40 -1.33 -3.06
N MET A 65 -6.29 -0.67 -2.73
CA MET A 65 -5.80 -0.58 -1.35
C MET A 65 -6.80 0.17 -0.46
N ASN A 66 -7.38 1.28 -0.92
CA ASN A 66 -8.37 2.04 -0.16
C ASN A 66 -9.69 1.27 0.00
N GLU A 67 -10.15 0.56 -1.04
CA GLU A 67 -11.33 -0.29 -0.96
C GLU A 67 -11.17 -1.40 0.08
N SER A 68 -10.01 -2.06 0.09
CA SER A 68 -9.65 -3.07 1.09
C SER A 68 -9.56 -2.47 2.50
N HIS A 69 -8.93 -1.31 2.66
CA HIS A 69 -8.85 -0.62 3.95
C HIS A 69 -10.24 -0.28 4.51
N VAL A 70 -11.14 0.29 3.70
CA VAL A 70 -12.52 0.59 4.10
C VAL A 70 -13.28 -0.69 4.45
N ARG A 71 -13.10 -1.77 3.67
CA ARG A 71 -13.75 -3.06 3.88
C ARG A 71 -13.40 -3.68 5.23
N ILE A 72 -12.13 -3.62 5.63
CA ILE A 72 -11.63 -4.28 6.84
C ILE A 72 -11.66 -3.37 8.07
N LEU A 73 -11.27 -2.11 7.92
CA LEU A 73 -11.10 -1.16 9.03
C LEU A 73 -12.26 -0.15 9.15
N GLY A 74 -13.14 -0.06 8.15
CA GLY A 74 -14.32 0.81 8.18
C GLY A 74 -14.02 2.30 7.95
N THR A 75 -12.77 2.68 7.75
CA THR A 75 -12.33 4.07 7.52
C THR A 75 -11.56 4.19 6.21
N GLN A 76 -11.47 5.40 5.67
CA GLN A 76 -10.60 5.66 4.51
C GLN A 76 -9.14 5.82 4.96
N ILE A 77 -8.20 5.47 4.07
CA ILE A 77 -6.76 5.65 4.34
C ILE A 77 -6.44 7.11 4.63
N SER A 78 -7.01 8.04 3.85
CA SER A 78 -6.85 9.49 4.01
C SER A 78 -7.32 10.01 5.38
N GLN A 79 -8.25 9.32 6.05
CA GLN A 79 -8.70 9.66 7.40
C GLN A 79 -7.70 9.14 8.45
N THR A 80 -7.21 7.91 8.27
CA THR A 80 -6.19 7.32 9.15
C THR A 80 -4.83 8.02 9.04
N GLU A 81 -4.44 8.50 7.86
CA GLU A 81 -3.21 9.27 7.66
C GLU A 81 -3.24 10.63 8.36
N ASN A 82 -4.40 11.29 8.44
CA ASN A 82 -4.54 12.53 9.19
C ASN A 82 -4.32 12.30 10.69
N ASP A 83 -4.95 11.27 11.26
CA ASP A 83 -4.77 10.91 12.68
C ASP A 83 -3.33 10.46 12.98
N GLN A 84 -2.73 9.67 12.09
CA GLN A 84 -1.33 9.28 12.21
C GLN A 84 -0.38 10.46 12.06
N SER A 85 -0.67 11.45 11.20
CA SER A 85 0.15 12.66 11.05
C SER A 85 0.12 13.56 12.30
N VAL A 86 -1.01 13.59 13.01
CA VAL A 86 -1.15 14.29 14.30
C VAL A 86 -0.34 13.57 15.37
N GLN A 87 -0.49 12.25 15.48
CA GLN A 87 0.33 11.42 16.38
C GLN A 87 1.82 11.51 16.05
N TYR A 88 2.19 11.66 14.78
CA TYR A 88 3.56 11.86 14.33
C TYR A 88 4.14 13.19 14.79
N ARG A 89 3.38 14.27 14.68
CA ARG A 89 3.79 15.60 15.18
C ARG A 89 3.95 15.58 16.69
N GLU A 90 3.08 14.87 17.40
CA GLU A 90 3.17 14.70 18.85
C GLU A 90 4.35 13.81 19.26
N ALA A 91 4.63 12.73 18.52
CA ALA A 91 5.78 11.86 18.76
C ALA A 91 7.12 12.54 18.44
N LEU A 92 7.17 13.38 17.39
CA LEU A 92 8.29 14.27 17.08
C LEU A 92 8.53 15.27 18.21
N ALA A 93 7.48 15.88 18.75
CA ALA A 93 7.58 16.77 19.90
C ALA A 93 8.10 16.05 21.17
N GLN A 94 7.96 14.73 21.24
CA GLN A 94 8.44 13.88 22.33
C GLN A 94 9.75 13.12 22.03
N ASN A 95 10.43 13.37 20.90
CA ASN A 95 11.65 12.68 20.46
C ASN A 95 11.54 11.14 20.38
N LYS A 96 10.36 10.59 20.05
CA LYS A 96 10.14 9.14 19.94
C LYS A 96 10.29 8.67 18.49
N PHE A 97 11.54 8.50 18.05
CA PHE A 97 11.90 8.13 16.67
C PHE A 97 11.65 6.66 16.30
N GLU A 98 11.24 5.81 17.25
CA GLU A 98 10.98 4.38 17.03
C GLU A 98 9.66 4.11 16.29
N LEU A 99 8.82 5.13 16.08
CA LEU A 99 7.51 5.03 15.40
C LEU A 99 7.60 5.28 13.88
N PHE A 100 8.82 5.35 13.32
CA PHE A 100 9.08 5.84 11.96
C PHE A 100 9.14 4.78 10.85
N ASP A 101 8.42 3.66 10.99
CA ASP A 101 8.31 2.61 9.97
C ASP A 101 7.29 2.95 8.87
N ILE A 102 7.56 4.04 8.14
CA ILE A 102 6.75 4.44 6.98
C ILE A 102 7.01 3.45 5.81
N PRO A 103 5.97 2.96 5.12
CA PRO A 103 6.13 2.26 3.84
C PRO A 103 6.98 3.06 2.85
N THR A 104 7.99 2.43 2.26
CA THR A 104 8.95 3.06 1.31
C THR A 104 8.26 3.78 0.14
N LEU A 105 7.06 3.34 -0.23
CA LEU A 105 6.24 3.92 -1.32
C LEU A 105 5.81 5.38 -1.08
N LEU A 106 5.77 5.84 0.17
CA LEU A 106 5.40 7.22 0.52
C LEU A 106 6.60 8.17 0.58
N ARG A 107 7.84 7.66 0.58
CA ARG A 107 9.05 8.49 0.70
C ARG A 107 9.33 9.31 -0.56
N GLN A 108 8.93 8.84 -1.73
CA GLN A 108 9.33 9.44 -3.01
C GLN A 108 8.51 10.64 -3.47
N GLN A 109 7.49 11.08 -2.72
CA GLN A 109 6.77 12.31 -3.03
C GLN A 109 7.29 13.54 -2.25
N ALA A 110 8.22 13.36 -1.31
CA ALA A 110 8.75 14.46 -0.50
C ALA A 110 10.08 15.05 -1.03
N ASP A 111 10.74 14.41 -2.00
CA ASP A 111 12.09 14.79 -2.47
C ASP A 111 12.10 15.50 -3.84
N THR A 112 11.02 16.17 -4.22
CA THR A 112 11.10 17.16 -5.33
C THR A 112 11.11 18.57 -4.74
N PRO A 113 12.28 19.13 -4.40
CA PRO A 113 12.37 20.57 -4.18
C PRO A 113 12.15 21.26 -5.54
N ASP A 114 11.03 21.98 -5.65
CA ASP A 114 10.85 22.98 -6.70
C ASP A 114 12.06 23.93 -6.67
N LYS A 115 12.73 24.05 -7.82
CA LYS A 115 13.73 25.09 -8.11
C LYS A 115 13.11 26.14 -9.00
#